data_AF-A8TVI2-F1
#
_entry.id   AF-A8TVI2-F1
#
_cell.length_a   1.000
_cell.length_b   1.000
_cell.length_c   1.000
_cell.angle_alpha   90.00
_cell.angle_beta   90.00
_cell.angle_gamma   90.00
#
_symmetry.space_group_name_H-M   'P 1'
#
loop_
_entity.id
_entity.type
_entity.pdbx_description
1 polymer ?
#
loop_
_entity_poly.entity_id
_entity_poly.type
_entity_poly.pdbx_seq_one_letter_code
_entity_poly.pdbx_strand_id
1 'polypeptide(L)'
;MVGMQKFIGFYWTLPVPWAGFNELPKDLDAAAEASKTIRYQRERVRKWAKAQKGTLIHEEVFMELLPDRGSEQIAPAIDTLLSRCREENATLLLVDFSQAFGWRRHGALYDKLRDESLSITLEPEPVEVDGALFDPIGHFRSWRDLQDAFVVEKSDRKAAIQAAIANYGATNTNLATLVAALNRDGIRTPTGKRWTEDNLRKFLKSL
;
A
#
# COMPACT_ATOMS: atom_id res chain seq x y z
N MET A 1 27.23 30.74 -14.95
CA MET A 1 25.90 30.21 -15.30
C MET A 1 25.44 29.33 -14.17
N VAL A 2 24.34 29.66 -13.50
CA VAL A 2 23.72 28.73 -12.54
C VAL A 2 23.08 27.63 -13.39
N GLY A 3 23.60 26.41 -13.31
CA GLY A 3 23.03 25.27 -14.04
C GLY A 3 21.60 25.03 -13.59
N MET A 4 20.73 24.64 -14.53
CA MET A 4 19.35 24.27 -14.21
C MET A 4 19.35 23.10 -13.22
N GLN A 5 18.61 23.21 -12.12
CA GLN A 5 18.54 22.15 -11.11
C GLN A 5 17.92 20.89 -11.72
N LYS A 6 18.55 19.74 -11.47
CA LYS A 6 18.07 18.42 -11.90
C LYS A 6 17.42 17.70 -10.73
N PHE A 7 16.33 17.01 -11.01
CA PHE A 7 15.56 16.28 -10.01
C PHE A 7 15.30 14.84 -10.45
N ILE A 8 15.22 13.94 -9.49
CA ILE A 8 14.75 12.57 -9.69
C ILE A 8 13.49 12.39 -8.85
N GLY A 9 12.38 11.98 -9.45
CA GLY A 9 11.14 11.68 -8.73
C GLY A 9 11.10 10.25 -8.23
N PHE A 10 10.68 10.03 -6.99
CA PHE A 10 10.40 8.71 -6.44
C PHE A 10 8.99 8.63 -5.87
N TYR A 11 8.19 7.69 -6.39
CA TYR A 11 6.78 7.53 -6.06
C TYR A 11 6.53 6.13 -5.55
N TRP A 12 5.95 6.01 -4.37
CA TRP A 12 5.75 4.70 -3.77
C TRP A 12 4.32 4.49 -3.30
N THR A 13 3.92 3.23 -3.21
CA THR A 13 2.60 2.85 -2.70
C THR A 13 2.65 1.49 -2.03
N LEU A 14 1.57 1.15 -1.34
CA LEU A 14 1.37 -0.16 -0.72
C LEU A 14 0.33 -0.93 -1.53
N PRO A 15 0.43 -2.27 -1.61
CA PRO A 15 -0.64 -3.08 -2.16
C PRO A 15 -1.88 -2.93 -1.28
N VAL A 16 -3.04 -3.11 -1.90
CA VAL A 16 -4.32 -3.21 -1.21
C VAL A 16 -4.98 -4.53 -1.61
N PRO A 17 -4.55 -5.67 -1.01
CA PRO A 17 -4.97 -6.98 -1.46
C PRO A 17 -6.47 -7.23 -1.37
N TRP A 18 -7.13 -6.64 -0.37
CA TRP A 18 -8.58 -6.76 -0.21
C TRP A 18 -9.37 -6.07 -1.33
N ALA A 19 -8.76 -5.08 -2.00
CA ALA A 19 -9.32 -4.40 -3.17
C ALA A 19 -8.78 -4.96 -4.50
N GLY A 20 -7.99 -6.04 -4.47
CA GLY A 20 -7.40 -6.65 -5.66
C GLY A 20 -6.16 -5.93 -6.23
N PHE A 21 -5.69 -4.86 -5.58
CA PHE A 21 -4.51 -4.10 -6.01
C PHE A 21 -3.24 -4.73 -5.43
N ASN A 22 -2.59 -5.63 -6.17
CA ASN A 22 -1.43 -6.40 -5.70
C ASN A 22 -0.16 -6.19 -6.53
N GLU A 23 -0.27 -5.49 -7.63
CA GLU A 23 0.80 -5.29 -8.60
C GLU A 23 0.78 -3.84 -9.08
N LEU A 24 1.96 -3.31 -9.39
CA LEU A 24 2.13 -1.99 -9.98
C LEU A 24 2.87 -2.14 -11.30
N PRO A 25 2.36 -1.56 -12.40
CA PRO A 25 3.13 -1.41 -13.62
C PRO A 25 4.47 -0.71 -13.37
N LYS A 26 5.53 -1.11 -14.09
CA LYS A 26 6.83 -0.43 -14.00
C LYS A 26 6.86 0.89 -14.76
N ASP A 27 6.04 1.00 -15.80
CA ASP A 27 5.87 2.23 -16.54
C ASP A 27 5.12 3.26 -15.68
N LEU A 28 5.65 4.48 -15.62
CA LEU A 28 5.13 5.54 -14.75
C LEU A 28 3.68 5.91 -15.09
N ASP A 29 3.36 6.02 -16.37
CA ASP A 29 2.04 6.46 -16.80
C ASP A 29 1.01 5.35 -16.55
N ALA A 30 1.35 4.10 -16.84
CA ALA A 30 0.54 2.95 -16.48
C ALA A 30 0.36 2.80 -14.95
N ALA A 31 1.41 3.08 -14.16
CA ALA A 31 1.34 3.07 -12.70
C ALA A 31 0.44 4.19 -12.14
N ALA A 32 0.50 5.38 -12.74
CA ALA A 32 -0.39 6.49 -12.43
C ALA A 32 -1.84 6.20 -12.84
N GLU A 33 -2.07 5.43 -13.91
CA GLU A 33 -3.39 4.93 -14.24
C GLU A 33 -3.92 3.93 -13.22
N ALA A 34 -3.06 3.01 -12.76
CA ALA A 34 -3.43 1.98 -11.79
C ALA A 34 -3.58 2.51 -10.35
N SER A 35 -2.88 3.58 -9.97
CA SER A 35 -2.84 4.09 -8.59
C SER A 35 -3.01 5.60 -8.51
N LYS A 36 -4.12 6.04 -7.89
CA LYS A 36 -4.38 7.45 -7.56
C LYS A 36 -3.26 8.06 -6.70
N THR A 37 -2.67 7.28 -5.80
CA THR A 37 -1.55 7.71 -4.95
C THR A 37 -0.27 7.96 -5.75
N ILE A 38 0.04 7.10 -6.74
CA ILE A 38 1.19 7.32 -7.64
C ILE A 38 0.94 8.54 -8.52
N ARG A 39 -0.27 8.64 -9.10
CA ARG A 39 -0.68 9.80 -9.91
C ARG A 39 -0.52 11.10 -9.14
N TYR A 40 -1.04 11.15 -7.92
CA TYR A 40 -0.90 12.29 -7.02
C TYR A 40 0.57 12.67 -6.77
N GLN A 41 1.43 11.71 -6.40
CA GLN A 41 2.85 11.98 -6.13
C GLN A 41 3.57 12.53 -7.36
N ARG A 42 3.30 11.94 -8.54
CA ARG A 42 3.82 12.41 -9.83
C ARG A 42 3.46 13.87 -10.07
N GLU A 43 2.17 14.23 -9.97
CA GLU A 43 1.72 15.60 -10.19
C GLU A 43 2.27 16.58 -9.14
N ARG A 44 2.32 16.19 -7.87
CA ARG A 44 2.88 17.01 -6.78
C ARG A 44 4.36 17.32 -7.01
N VAL A 45 5.15 16.32 -7.40
CA VAL A 45 6.59 16.47 -7.67
C VAL A 45 6.83 17.25 -8.96
N ARG A 46 6.12 16.96 -10.05
CA ARG A 46 6.24 17.69 -11.32
C ARG A 46 5.90 19.17 -11.16
N LYS A 47 4.80 19.49 -10.46
CA LYS A 47 4.41 20.88 -10.17
C LYS A 47 5.47 21.61 -9.35
N TRP A 48 6.01 20.97 -8.32
CA TRP A 48 7.05 21.56 -7.49
C TRP A 48 8.35 21.79 -8.27
N ALA A 49 8.84 20.79 -9.01
CA ALA A 49 10.05 20.91 -9.82
C ALA A 49 9.94 22.05 -10.85
N LYS A 50 8.77 22.17 -11.51
CA LYS A 50 8.47 23.28 -12.42
C LYS A 50 8.48 24.64 -11.72
N ALA A 51 7.90 24.75 -10.51
CA ALA A 51 7.93 25.98 -9.73
C ALA A 51 9.36 26.40 -9.35
N GLN A 52 10.26 25.43 -9.12
CA GLN A 52 11.69 25.67 -8.90
C GLN A 52 12.49 25.93 -10.18
N LYS A 53 11.84 25.94 -11.35
CA LYS A 53 12.51 26.04 -12.67
C LYS A 53 13.57 24.96 -12.88
N GLY A 54 13.40 23.78 -12.26
CA GLY A 54 14.25 22.63 -12.48
C GLY A 54 13.65 21.64 -13.48
N THR A 55 14.39 20.57 -13.73
CA THR A 55 14.02 19.51 -14.68
C THR A 55 14.05 18.16 -14.00
N LEU A 56 12.97 17.39 -14.15
CA LEU A 56 12.95 15.98 -13.78
C LEU A 56 13.68 15.18 -14.87
N ILE A 57 14.79 14.54 -14.49
CA ILE A 57 15.64 13.76 -15.39
C ILE A 57 15.36 12.25 -15.31
N HIS A 58 14.66 11.83 -14.25
CA HIS A 58 14.22 10.45 -14.02
C HIS A 58 13.03 10.44 -13.07
N GLU A 59 12.16 9.46 -13.23
CA GLU A 59 11.02 9.21 -12.35
C GLU A 59 10.92 7.70 -12.12
N GLU A 60 10.79 7.28 -10.87
CA GLU A 60 10.75 5.87 -10.46
C GLU A 60 9.49 5.59 -9.66
N VAL A 61 8.85 4.44 -9.94
CA VAL A 61 7.69 3.94 -9.19
C VAL A 61 8.06 2.69 -8.41
N PHE A 62 7.54 2.57 -7.20
CA PHE A 62 7.81 1.45 -6.31
C PHE A 62 6.55 0.99 -5.58
N MET A 63 6.33 -0.31 -5.53
CA MET A 63 5.32 -0.92 -4.66
C MET A 63 6.03 -1.77 -3.61
N GLU A 64 5.80 -1.45 -2.35
CA GLU A 64 6.33 -2.24 -1.24
C GLU A 64 5.41 -3.43 -0.98
N LEU A 65 5.85 -4.63 -1.36
CA LEU A 65 5.03 -5.84 -1.31
C LEU A 65 5.09 -6.56 0.03
N LEU A 66 6.10 -6.26 0.86
CA LEU A 66 6.23 -6.90 2.17
C LEU A 66 5.11 -6.44 3.12
N PRO A 67 4.54 -7.37 3.91
CA PRO A 67 3.39 -7.07 4.78
C PRO A 67 3.76 -6.16 5.97
N ASP A 68 5.05 -6.09 6.31
CA ASP A 68 5.56 -5.19 7.34
C ASP A 68 5.77 -3.80 6.72
N ARG A 69 4.83 -2.89 6.99
CA ARG A 69 4.87 -1.52 6.45
C ARG A 69 6.13 -0.83 6.93
N GLY A 70 7.02 -0.46 6.00
CA GLY A 70 8.26 0.20 6.37
C GLY A 70 9.49 -0.71 6.31
N SER A 71 9.43 -1.79 5.56
CA SER A 71 10.47 -2.81 5.42
C SER A 71 11.72 -2.32 4.66
N GLU A 72 12.82 -3.06 4.81
CA GLU A 72 14.07 -2.85 4.07
C GLU A 72 13.95 -3.11 2.56
N GLN A 73 12.79 -3.57 2.05
CA GLN A 73 12.61 -3.85 0.62
C GLN A 73 12.82 -2.60 -0.25
N ILE A 74 12.51 -1.41 0.29
CA ILE A 74 12.66 -0.14 -0.42
C ILE A 74 14.12 0.30 -0.55
N ALA A 75 15.01 -0.18 0.34
CA ALA A 75 16.36 0.34 0.48
C ALA A 75 17.21 0.24 -0.81
N PRO A 76 17.23 -0.89 -1.54
CA PRO A 76 18.02 -0.99 -2.78
C PRO A 76 17.56 -0.03 -3.88
N ALA A 77 16.25 0.23 -3.96
CA ALA A 77 15.70 1.18 -4.92
C ALA A 77 16.19 2.61 -4.61
N ILE A 78 16.13 3.00 -3.34
CA ILE A 78 16.62 4.30 -2.88
C ILE A 78 18.13 4.43 -3.05
N ASP A 79 18.93 3.41 -2.71
CA ASP A 79 20.38 3.43 -2.89
C ASP A 79 20.78 3.66 -4.36
N THR A 80 20.05 3.04 -5.29
CA THR A 80 20.24 3.22 -6.74
C THR A 80 19.95 4.66 -7.15
N LEU A 81 18.83 5.22 -6.69
CA LEU A 81 18.44 6.60 -7.01
C LEU A 81 19.38 7.64 -6.40
N LEU A 82 19.83 7.44 -5.16
CA LEU A 82 20.80 8.32 -4.50
C LEU A 82 22.16 8.28 -5.19
N SER A 83 22.60 7.11 -5.66
CA SER A 83 23.83 6.99 -6.46
C SER A 83 23.71 7.78 -7.76
N ARG A 84 22.58 7.66 -8.46
CA ARG A 84 22.29 8.44 -9.66
C ARG A 84 22.20 9.95 -9.40
N CYS A 85 21.65 10.36 -8.25
CA CYS A 85 21.63 11.77 -7.84
C CYS A 85 23.05 12.34 -7.75
N ARG A 86 24.00 11.59 -7.18
CA ARG A 86 25.41 12.01 -7.10
C ARG A 86 26.06 12.11 -8.48
N GLU A 87 25.85 11.11 -9.34
CA GLU A 87 26.43 11.06 -10.68
C GLU A 87 25.91 12.20 -11.58
N GLU A 88 24.62 12.51 -11.48
CA GLU A 88 23.96 13.51 -12.33
C GLU A 88 23.96 14.92 -11.75
N ASN A 89 24.46 15.10 -10.52
CA ASN A 89 24.30 16.30 -9.71
C ASN A 89 22.81 16.72 -9.62
N ALA A 90 21.98 15.75 -9.23
CA ALA A 90 20.54 15.89 -9.09
C ALA A 90 20.09 15.70 -7.63
N THR A 91 18.86 16.10 -7.33
CA THR A 91 18.23 15.92 -6.01
C THR A 91 17.04 14.99 -6.10
N LEU A 92 16.93 14.05 -5.17
CA LEU A 92 15.78 13.14 -5.07
C LEU A 92 14.56 13.87 -4.49
N LEU A 93 13.42 13.77 -5.16
CA LEU A 93 12.14 14.33 -4.74
C LEU A 93 11.15 13.22 -4.43
N LEU A 94 10.50 13.30 -3.27
CA LEU A 94 9.44 12.38 -2.85
C LEU A 94 8.42 13.10 -1.98
N VAL A 95 7.22 12.52 -1.84
CA VAL A 95 6.21 13.04 -0.90
C VAL A 95 6.32 12.32 0.44
N ASP A 96 6.40 13.10 1.53
CA ASP A 96 6.41 12.59 2.89
C ASP A 96 5.01 12.61 3.51
N PHE A 97 4.30 11.50 3.35
CA PHE A 97 2.98 11.33 3.95
C PHE A 97 2.99 11.33 5.49
N SER A 98 4.14 11.16 6.16
CA SER A 98 4.18 11.15 7.63
C SER A 98 4.05 12.55 8.26
N GLN A 99 4.35 13.60 7.50
CA GLN A 99 4.22 14.98 7.98
C GLN A 99 2.76 15.40 8.14
N ALA A 100 1.84 14.72 7.46
CA ALA A 100 0.42 14.90 7.65
C ALA A 100 -0.14 13.80 8.59
N PHE A 101 -0.70 14.23 9.72
CA PHE A 101 -1.54 13.42 10.62
C PHE A 101 -0.87 12.27 11.39
N GLY A 102 0.41 12.39 11.76
CA GLY A 102 1.06 11.47 12.70
C GLY A 102 1.14 10.03 12.18
N TRP A 103 1.11 9.84 10.86
CA TRP A 103 1.34 8.52 10.28
C TRP A 103 2.77 8.09 10.54
N ARG A 104 2.94 6.79 10.77
CA ARG A 104 4.26 6.23 11.05
C ARG A 104 5.16 6.46 9.84
N ARG A 105 6.25 7.16 10.07
CA ARG A 105 7.32 7.38 9.10
C ARG A 105 7.90 6.03 8.66
N HIS A 106 8.16 5.87 7.37
CA HIS A 106 8.72 4.64 6.81
C HIS A 106 10.22 4.54 7.21
N GLY A 107 10.53 3.84 8.30
CA GLY A 107 11.87 3.81 8.91
C GLY A 107 13.01 3.59 7.91
N ALA A 108 13.00 2.46 7.20
CA ALA A 108 14.07 2.11 6.25
C ALA A 108 14.26 3.14 5.12
N LEU A 109 13.17 3.71 4.58
CA LEU A 109 13.22 4.79 3.58
C LEU A 109 13.97 6.01 4.15
N TYR A 110 13.53 6.50 5.30
CA TYR A 110 14.10 7.73 5.86
C TYR A 110 15.48 7.55 6.49
N ASP A 111 15.82 6.32 6.87
CA ASP A 111 17.20 5.97 7.25
C ASP A 111 18.18 6.18 6.09
N LYS A 112 17.74 6.00 4.84
CA LYS A 112 18.53 6.29 3.64
C LYS A 112 18.56 7.77 3.28
N LEU A 113 17.52 8.52 3.63
CA LEU A 113 17.37 9.94 3.32
C LEU A 113 17.97 10.87 4.39
N ARG A 114 18.79 10.36 5.32
CA ARG A 114 19.43 11.18 6.36
C ARG A 114 20.35 12.27 5.82
N ASP A 115 20.91 12.06 4.63
CA ASP A 115 21.65 13.10 3.93
C ASP A 115 20.67 14.04 3.22
N GLU A 116 20.29 15.11 3.92
CA GLU A 116 19.37 16.14 3.43
C GLU A 116 19.93 16.91 2.22
N SER A 117 21.22 16.78 1.88
CA SER A 117 21.79 17.42 0.70
C SER A 117 21.39 16.72 -0.62
N LEU A 118 20.98 15.45 -0.54
CA LEU A 118 20.65 14.62 -1.70
C LEU A 118 19.15 14.43 -1.92
N SER A 119 18.31 14.89 -0.99
CA SER A 119 16.87 14.68 -1.09
C SER A 119 16.04 15.84 -0.53
N ILE A 120 14.87 16.05 -1.12
CA ILE A 120 13.85 16.96 -0.64
C ILE A 120 12.54 16.19 -0.52
N THR A 121 11.97 16.24 0.68
CA THR A 121 10.65 15.67 0.98
C THR A 121 9.59 16.75 0.87
N LEU A 122 8.54 16.49 0.11
CA LEU A 122 7.41 17.39 -0.07
C LEU A 122 6.27 17.02 0.87
N GLU A 123 5.63 18.02 1.45
CA GLU A 123 4.41 17.82 2.21
C GLU A 123 3.25 17.37 1.29
N PRO A 124 2.32 16.52 1.81
CA PRO A 124 1.21 16.00 1.04
C PRO A 124 0.07 17.02 0.98
N GLU A 125 0.26 18.06 0.17
CA GLU A 125 -0.74 19.11 -0.07
C GLU A 125 -1.74 18.73 -1.17
N PRO A 126 -3.00 19.20 -1.13
CA PRO A 126 -3.93 19.00 -2.22
C PRO A 126 -3.40 19.55 -3.55
N VAL A 127 -3.50 18.75 -4.61
CA VAL A 127 -3.10 19.17 -5.97
C VAL A 127 -4.18 18.81 -6.97
N GLU A 128 -4.35 19.67 -7.97
CA GLU A 128 -5.19 19.33 -9.11
C GLU A 128 -4.57 18.16 -9.90
N VAL A 129 -5.37 17.13 -10.14
CA VAL A 129 -5.05 15.92 -10.91
C VAL A 129 -6.23 15.73 -11.88
N ASP A 130 -5.95 15.73 -13.19
CA ASP A 130 -6.96 15.59 -14.25
C ASP A 130 -8.16 16.56 -14.14
N GLY A 131 -7.89 17.81 -13.72
CA GLY A 131 -8.91 18.85 -13.57
C GLY A 131 -9.72 18.78 -12.27
N ALA A 132 -9.43 17.83 -11.38
CA ALA A 132 -10.05 17.71 -10.07
C ALA A 132 -9.04 17.88 -8.94
N LEU A 133 -9.44 18.53 -7.85
CA LEU A 133 -8.59 18.63 -6.66
C LEU A 133 -8.52 17.27 -5.96
N PHE A 134 -7.31 16.71 -5.87
CA PHE A 134 -7.05 15.50 -5.09
C PHE A 134 -6.54 15.89 -3.70
N ASP A 135 -7.31 15.55 -2.66
CA ASP A 135 -6.89 15.65 -1.27
C ASP A 135 -6.29 14.31 -0.80
N PRO A 136 -4.96 14.19 -0.65
CA PRO A 136 -4.32 12.95 -0.20
C PRO A 136 -4.77 12.55 1.21
N ILE A 137 -5.06 13.51 2.08
CA ILE A 137 -5.43 13.24 3.47
C ILE A 137 -6.82 12.60 3.51
N GLY A 138 -7.81 13.24 2.88
CA GLY A 138 -9.16 12.70 2.74
C GLY A 138 -9.16 11.33 2.06
N HIS A 139 -8.33 11.16 1.01
CA HIS A 139 -8.17 9.88 0.34
C HIS A 139 -7.74 8.77 1.29
N PHE A 140 -6.63 8.94 2.01
CA PHE A 140 -6.12 7.89 2.89
C PHE A 140 -7.01 7.62 4.10
N ARG A 141 -7.73 8.62 4.61
CA ARG A 141 -8.76 8.41 5.65
C ARG A 141 -9.88 7.51 5.14
N SER A 142 -10.44 7.82 3.96
CA SER A 142 -11.49 6.99 3.38
C SER A 142 -11.05 5.53 3.16
N TRP A 143 -9.80 5.32 2.74
CA TRP A 143 -9.24 3.97 2.60
C TRP A 143 -9.08 3.24 3.94
N ARG A 144 -8.72 3.97 5.00
CA ARG A 144 -8.64 3.40 6.35
C ARG A 144 -10.02 2.98 6.84
N ASP A 145 -11.04 3.81 6.65
CA ASP A 145 -12.41 3.50 7.05
C ASP A 145 -12.93 2.25 6.30
N LEU A 146 -12.63 2.14 5.00
CA LEU A 146 -12.96 0.95 4.19
C LEU A 146 -12.21 -0.29 4.66
N GLN A 147 -10.92 -0.16 5.00
CA GLN A 147 -10.12 -1.26 5.53
C GLN A 147 -10.65 -1.73 6.88
N ASP A 148 -10.98 -0.81 7.79
CA ASP A 148 -11.52 -1.12 9.11
C ASP A 148 -12.88 -1.81 8.99
N ALA A 149 -13.77 -1.32 8.10
CA ALA A 149 -15.04 -1.98 7.79
C ALA A 149 -14.83 -3.41 7.27
N PHE A 150 -13.86 -3.62 6.36
CA PHE A 150 -13.51 -4.94 5.85
C PHE A 150 -12.97 -5.88 6.93
N VAL A 151 -12.14 -5.36 7.86
CA VAL A 151 -11.60 -6.13 8.99
C VAL A 151 -12.71 -6.54 9.95
N VAL A 152 -13.62 -5.62 10.28
CA VAL A 152 -14.80 -5.90 11.12
C VAL A 152 -15.66 -6.98 10.48
N GLU A 153 -16.02 -6.83 9.19
CA GLU A 153 -16.82 -7.83 8.47
C GLU A 153 -16.15 -9.21 8.47
N LYS A 154 -14.83 -9.26 8.30
CA LYS A 154 -14.06 -10.50 8.36
C LYS A 154 -14.07 -11.13 9.76
N SER A 155 -13.96 -10.31 10.82
CA SER A 155 -14.02 -10.77 12.21
C SER A 155 -15.41 -11.33 12.53
N ASP A 156 -16.46 -10.62 12.15
CA ASP A 156 -17.85 -11.04 12.35
C ASP A 156 -18.14 -12.34 11.61
N ARG A 157 -17.65 -12.47 10.37
CA ARG A 157 -17.75 -13.72 9.61
C ARG A 157 -17.00 -14.87 10.28
N LYS A 158 -15.81 -14.61 10.85
CA LYS A 158 -15.05 -15.62 11.61
C LYS A 158 -15.82 -16.04 12.87
N ALA A 159 -16.38 -15.10 13.62
CA ALA A 159 -17.18 -15.35 14.82
C ALA A 159 -18.46 -16.13 14.50
N ALA A 160 -19.18 -15.78 13.42
CA ALA A 160 -20.36 -16.50 12.97
C ALA A 160 -20.04 -17.95 12.58
N ILE A 161 -18.91 -18.17 11.88
CA ILE A 161 -18.42 -19.52 11.55
C ILE A 161 -18.05 -20.29 12.83
N GLN A 162 -17.39 -19.66 13.80
CA GLN A 162 -17.06 -20.28 15.09
C GLN A 162 -18.32 -20.69 15.85
N ALA A 163 -19.32 -19.82 15.93
CA ALA A 163 -20.60 -20.12 16.58
C ALA A 163 -21.33 -21.29 15.90
N ALA A 164 -21.35 -21.31 14.57
CA ALA A 164 -21.91 -22.43 13.81
C ALA A 164 -21.16 -23.74 14.09
N ILE A 165 -19.83 -23.72 14.08
CA ILE A 165 -19.00 -24.87 14.41
C ILE A 165 -19.28 -25.36 15.84
N ALA A 166 -19.41 -24.46 16.82
CA ALA A 166 -19.73 -24.83 18.20
C ALA A 166 -21.09 -25.53 18.30
N ASN A 167 -22.10 -25.02 17.59
CA ASN A 167 -23.43 -25.63 17.53
C ASN A 167 -23.40 -27.05 16.90
N TYR A 168 -22.57 -27.26 15.87
CA TYR A 168 -22.41 -28.58 15.26
C TYR A 168 -21.48 -29.52 16.03
N GLY A 169 -20.44 -28.99 16.70
CA GLY A 169 -19.45 -29.76 17.43
C GLY A 169 -20.03 -30.47 18.66
N ALA A 170 -21.12 -29.92 19.23
CA ALA A 170 -21.90 -30.59 20.25
C ALA A 170 -22.61 -31.87 19.75
N THR A 171 -22.76 -32.05 18.43
CA THR A 171 -23.49 -33.17 17.81
C THR A 171 -22.65 -34.01 16.83
N ASN A 172 -21.48 -33.52 16.39
CA ASN A 172 -20.65 -34.17 15.37
C ASN A 172 -19.18 -34.30 15.84
N THR A 173 -18.72 -35.53 16.08
CA THR A 173 -17.37 -35.84 16.57
C THR A 173 -16.31 -36.00 15.48
N ASN A 174 -16.70 -36.01 14.19
CA ASN A 174 -15.78 -36.17 13.05
C ASN A 174 -15.78 -34.92 12.14
N LEU A 175 -14.58 -34.50 11.71
CA LEU A 175 -14.35 -33.42 10.73
C LEU A 175 -15.15 -33.61 9.44
N ALA A 176 -15.24 -34.84 8.91
CA ALA A 176 -16.00 -35.10 7.68
C ALA A 176 -17.48 -34.73 7.83
N THR A 177 -18.08 -35.10 8.97
CA THR A 177 -19.49 -34.80 9.28
C THR A 177 -19.70 -33.30 9.48
N LEU A 178 -18.76 -32.62 10.15
CA LEU A 178 -18.80 -31.17 10.33
C LEU A 178 -18.68 -30.43 8.98
N VAL A 179 -17.78 -30.86 8.09
CA VAL A 179 -17.65 -30.32 6.73
C VAL A 179 -18.96 -30.48 5.95
N ALA A 180 -19.58 -31.67 6.01
CA ALA A 180 -20.83 -31.93 5.32
C ALA A 180 -21.96 -31.04 5.85
N ALA A 181 -22.08 -30.88 7.17
CA ALA A 181 -23.08 -30.02 7.80
C ALA A 181 -22.89 -28.54 7.43
N LEU A 182 -21.66 -28.01 7.56
CA LEU A 182 -21.35 -26.63 7.19
C LEU A 182 -21.65 -26.35 5.71
N ASN A 183 -21.27 -27.27 4.81
CA ASN A 183 -21.49 -27.09 3.38
C ASN A 183 -22.98 -27.20 2.98
N ARG A 184 -23.72 -28.13 3.60
CA ARG A 184 -25.16 -28.32 3.40
C ARG A 184 -25.94 -27.07 3.78
N ASP A 185 -25.57 -26.47 4.91
CA ASP A 185 -26.24 -25.28 5.47
C ASP A 185 -25.70 -23.98 4.84
N GLY A 186 -24.89 -24.09 3.78
CA GLY A 186 -24.41 -22.94 3.01
C GLY A 186 -23.33 -22.12 3.68
N ILE A 187 -22.85 -22.53 4.86
CA ILE A 187 -21.79 -21.83 5.59
C ILE A 187 -20.48 -22.02 4.85
N ARG A 188 -19.89 -20.92 4.39
CA ARG A 188 -18.63 -20.91 3.63
C ARG A 188 -17.45 -20.57 4.53
N THR A 189 -16.24 -20.82 4.03
CA THR A 189 -15.00 -20.36 4.67
C THR A 189 -15.00 -18.83 4.79
N PRO A 190 -14.11 -18.23 5.61
CA PRO A 190 -13.98 -16.75 5.64
C PRO A 190 -13.72 -16.13 4.25
N THR A 191 -13.12 -16.92 3.35
CA THR A 191 -12.83 -16.56 1.96
C THR A 191 -13.94 -16.94 0.95
N GLY A 192 -15.11 -17.40 1.42
CA GLY A 192 -16.26 -17.73 0.57
C GLY A 192 -16.20 -19.09 -0.13
N LYS A 193 -15.15 -19.89 0.10
CA LYS A 193 -15.01 -21.24 -0.49
C LYS A 193 -15.85 -22.27 0.25
N ARG A 194 -16.08 -23.43 -0.38
CA ARG A 194 -16.64 -24.61 0.31
C ARG A 194 -15.62 -25.16 1.31
N TRP A 195 -16.12 -25.76 2.39
CA TRP A 195 -15.29 -26.45 3.36
C TRP A 195 -14.76 -27.76 2.80
N THR A 196 -13.51 -28.05 3.12
CA THR A 196 -12.87 -29.36 3.00
C THR A 196 -12.30 -29.71 4.37
N GLU A 197 -12.00 -30.98 4.63
CA GLU A 197 -11.41 -31.35 5.93
C GLU A 197 -10.08 -30.64 6.18
N ASP A 198 -9.27 -30.44 5.14
CA ASP A 198 -7.98 -29.75 5.24
C ASP A 198 -8.14 -28.27 5.60
N ASN A 199 -9.02 -27.54 4.90
CA ASN A 199 -9.21 -26.12 5.18
C ASN A 199 -9.96 -25.88 6.50
N LEU A 200 -10.86 -26.80 6.91
CA LEU A 200 -11.51 -26.76 8.21
C LEU A 200 -10.52 -27.03 9.34
N ARG A 201 -9.65 -28.05 9.20
CA ARG A 201 -8.59 -28.33 10.17
C ARG A 201 -7.64 -27.16 10.35
N LYS A 202 -7.22 -26.52 9.25
CA LYS A 202 -6.38 -25.31 9.28
C LYS A 202 -7.10 -24.14 9.96
N PHE A 203 -8.38 -23.97 9.66
CA PHE A 203 -9.19 -22.93 10.30
C PHE A 203 -9.30 -23.14 11.81
N LEU A 204 -9.62 -24.36 12.26
CA LEU A 204 -9.70 -24.71 13.69
C LEU A 204 -8.39 -24.47 14.44
N LYS A 205 -7.23 -24.72 13.81
CA LYS A 205 -5.91 -24.40 14.37
C LYS A 205 -5.61 -22.90 14.43
N SER A 206 -6.34 -22.08 13.68
CA SER A 206 -6.18 -20.62 13.61
C SER A 206 -7.24 -19.86 14.43
N LEU A 207 -8.14 -20.58 15.10
CA LEU A 207 -9.05 -20.03 16.09
C LEU A 207 -8.28 -19.76 17.38
#